data_AF-A0A431WEM0-F1
#
_entry.id   AF-A0A431WEM0-F1
#
_cell.length_a   1.000
_cell.length_b   1.000
_cell.length_c   1.000
_cell.angle_alpha   90.00
_cell.angle_beta   90.00
_cell.angle_gamma   90.00
#
_symmetry.space_group_name_H-M   'P 1'
#
loop_
_entity.id
_entity.type
_entity.pdbx_description
1 polymer ?
#
loop_
_entity_poly.entity_id
_entity_poly.type
_entity_poly.pdbx_seq_one_letter_code
_entity_poly.pdbx_strand_id
1 'polypeptide(L)'
;MNQFQLICSLPTYTTVDSAIRLPICGNYDYWTALIQYFLPKADTIEIHCWNDEIETIKDVEVLFEEKKYEENLTIFRGENDSVLTDYLLKEHLNRFGEFKWFTLNLYLNIASVFHSGHWSTELYVPNATEGDISFIKSVMPAEAIFDLY
;
A
#
# COMPACT_ATOMS: atom_id res chain seq x y z
N MET A 1 -22.56 4.11 -14.38
CA MET A 1 -22.04 3.71 -13.07
C MET A 1 -21.43 4.94 -12.44
N ASN A 2 -21.79 5.27 -11.21
CA ASN A 2 -21.16 6.37 -10.49
C ASN A 2 -19.76 5.89 -10.05
N GLN A 3 -18.75 6.71 -10.33
CA GLN A 3 -17.38 6.51 -9.84
C GLN A 3 -17.13 7.57 -8.79
N PHE A 4 -16.59 7.13 -7.66
CA PHE A 4 -16.27 8.00 -6.52
C PHE A 4 -14.76 8.07 -6.35
N GLN A 5 -14.29 9.16 -5.77
CA GLN A 5 -12.95 9.20 -5.21
C GLN A 5 -13.06 8.81 -3.74
N LEU A 6 -12.45 7.68 -3.38
CA LEU A 6 -12.42 7.22 -1.99
C LEU A 6 -11.06 7.52 -1.38
N ILE A 7 -11.06 8.23 -0.26
CA ILE A 7 -9.93 8.35 0.65
C ILE A 7 -10.29 7.60 1.93
N CYS A 8 -9.37 6.76 2.41
CA CYS A 8 -9.50 6.09 3.70
C CYS A 8 -8.23 6.33 4.51
N SER A 9 -8.36 6.78 5.75
CA SER A 9 -7.21 6.98 6.64
C SER A 9 -7.44 6.28 7.97
N LEU A 10 -6.37 5.74 8.54
CA LEU A 10 -6.35 5.20 9.89
C LEU A 10 -5.72 6.22 10.83
N PRO A 11 -6.31 6.44 12.02
CA PRO A 11 -5.61 7.09 13.11
C PRO A 11 -4.29 6.37 13.42
N THR A 12 -3.22 7.13 13.63
CA THR A 12 -1.87 6.59 13.84
C THR A 12 -1.20 7.14 15.09
N TYR A 13 -0.15 6.46 15.53
CA TYR A 13 0.79 6.94 16.53
C TYR A 13 2.23 6.66 16.07
N THR A 14 3.19 7.37 16.66
CA THR A 14 4.62 7.12 16.47
C THR A 14 5.26 6.66 17.78
N THR A 15 6.39 5.97 17.69
CA THR A 15 7.23 5.65 18.86
C THR A 15 8.34 6.70 18.99
N VAL A 16 8.94 6.80 20.18
CA VAL A 16 9.84 7.91 20.57
C VAL A 16 11.05 8.04 19.62
N ASP A 17 11.46 6.95 18.96
CA ASP A 17 12.64 6.89 18.10
C ASP A 17 12.32 6.46 16.65
N SER A 18 11.05 6.50 16.22
CA SER A 18 10.64 6.12 14.87
C SER A 18 9.73 7.15 14.22
N ALA A 19 10.03 7.49 12.96
CA ALA A 19 9.15 8.28 12.10
C ALA A 19 8.00 7.45 11.50
N ILE A 20 8.05 6.12 11.65
CA ILE A 20 7.03 5.21 11.13
C ILE A 20 5.72 5.45 11.88
N ARG A 21 4.64 5.65 11.12
CA ARG A 21 3.28 5.78 11.64
C ARG A 21 2.64 4.42 11.74
N LEU A 22 2.34 3.99 12.95
CA LEU A 22 1.67 2.72 13.23
C LEU A 22 0.17 2.95 13.39
N PRO A 23 -0.69 2.06 12.86
CA PRO A 23 -2.14 2.19 13.03
C PRO A 23 -2.52 1.99 14.50
N ILE A 24 -3.46 2.79 15.01
CA ILE A 24 -3.92 2.70 16.41
C ILE A 24 -4.55 1.35 16.74
N CYS A 25 -5.12 0.64 15.76
CA CYS A 25 -5.62 -0.73 15.96
C CYS A 25 -4.51 -1.75 16.25
N GLY A 26 -3.24 -1.38 16.05
CA GLY A 26 -2.07 -2.15 16.46
C GLY A 26 -1.65 -3.28 15.53
N ASN A 27 -2.29 -3.43 14.36
CA ASN A 27 -1.92 -4.44 13.36
C ASN A 27 -2.30 -4.02 11.92
N TYR A 28 -1.95 -4.87 10.96
CA TYR A 28 -2.21 -4.70 9.53
C TYR A 28 -3.12 -5.80 8.96
N ASP A 29 -4.03 -6.36 9.76
CA ASP A 29 -4.86 -7.52 9.36
C ASP A 29 -5.71 -7.24 8.09
N TYR A 30 -6.01 -5.97 7.82
CA TYR A 30 -6.74 -5.51 6.65
C TYR A 30 -5.93 -5.65 5.34
N TRP A 31 -4.60 -5.67 5.42
CA TRP A 31 -3.70 -5.59 4.27
C TRP A 31 -3.91 -6.73 3.28
N THR A 32 -3.85 -7.98 3.76
CA THR A 32 -3.95 -9.15 2.90
C THR A 32 -5.27 -9.15 2.12
N ALA A 33 -6.38 -8.79 2.77
CA ALA A 33 -7.68 -8.70 2.11
C ALA A 33 -7.71 -7.60 1.03
N LEU A 34 -7.19 -6.41 1.35
CA LEU A 34 -7.09 -5.30 0.37
C LEU A 34 -6.30 -5.71 -0.86
N ILE A 35 -5.11 -6.28 -0.67
CA ILE A 35 -4.25 -6.66 -1.79
C ILE A 35 -4.87 -7.78 -2.61
N GLN A 36 -5.43 -8.82 -1.99
CA GLN A 36 -6.12 -9.87 -2.74
C GLN A 36 -7.26 -9.33 -3.62
N TYR A 37 -7.93 -8.25 -3.18
CA TYR A 37 -9.05 -7.67 -3.91
C TYR A 37 -8.61 -6.70 -5.03
N PHE A 38 -7.55 -5.91 -4.81
CA PHE A 38 -7.11 -4.89 -5.78
C PHE A 38 -6.04 -5.37 -6.76
N LEU A 39 -5.19 -6.32 -6.36
CA LEU A 39 -4.11 -6.79 -7.21
C LEU A 39 -4.59 -7.39 -8.55
N PRO A 40 -5.70 -8.16 -8.62
CA PRO A 40 -6.22 -8.67 -9.89
C PRO A 40 -6.71 -7.60 -10.87
N LYS A 41 -6.85 -6.34 -10.42
CA LYS A 41 -7.30 -5.20 -11.22
C LYS A 41 -6.15 -4.40 -11.82
N ALA A 42 -4.91 -4.77 -11.52
CA ALA A 42 -3.70 -4.05 -11.90
C ALA A 42 -2.79 -4.92 -12.76
N ASP A 43 -2.08 -4.30 -13.69
CA ASP A 43 -1.01 -4.93 -14.49
C ASP A 43 0.39 -4.46 -14.06
N THR A 44 0.48 -3.39 -13.28
CA THR A 44 1.74 -2.78 -12.85
C THR A 44 1.72 -2.50 -11.36
N ILE A 45 2.82 -2.82 -10.70
CA ILE A 45 3.08 -2.56 -9.29
C ILE A 45 4.21 -1.53 -9.19
N GLU A 46 4.06 -0.56 -8.29
CA GLU A 46 5.12 0.38 -7.95
C GLU A 46 5.24 0.52 -6.43
N ILE A 47 6.46 0.38 -5.90
CA ILE A 47 6.76 0.49 -4.47
C ILE A 47 7.71 1.67 -4.24
N HIS A 48 7.39 2.51 -3.25
CA HIS A 48 8.29 3.59 -2.83
C HIS A 48 8.80 3.32 -1.42
N CYS A 49 10.11 3.42 -1.26
CA CYS A 49 10.79 3.36 0.04
C CYS A 49 11.52 4.68 0.28
N TRP A 50 11.64 5.09 1.54
CA TRP A 50 12.59 6.15 1.88
C TRP A 50 14.02 5.67 1.63
N ASN A 51 14.90 6.57 1.18
CA ASN A 51 16.29 6.22 0.86
C ASN A 51 17.09 5.67 2.05
N ASP A 52 16.64 5.87 3.28
CA ASP A 52 17.24 5.36 4.51
C ASP A 52 16.67 3.99 4.95
N GLU A 53 15.61 3.48 4.31
CA GLU A 53 15.05 2.13 4.54
C GLU A 53 15.90 1.05 3.83
N ILE A 54 17.20 1.00 4.13
CA ILE A 54 18.19 0.19 3.42
C ILE A 54 17.88 -1.32 3.44
N GLU A 55 17.35 -1.83 4.56
CA GLU A 55 16.96 -3.25 4.65
C GLU A 55 15.78 -3.56 3.71
N THR A 56 14.74 -2.71 3.69
CA THR A 56 13.61 -2.84 2.76
C THR A 56 14.06 -2.71 1.32
N ILE A 57 14.89 -1.70 0.99
CA ILE A 57 15.38 -1.47 -0.37
C ILE A 57 16.09 -2.71 -0.92
N LYS A 58 16.94 -3.36 -0.12
CA LYS A 58 17.65 -4.57 -0.53
C LYS A 58 16.73 -5.76 -0.75
N ASP A 59 15.68 -5.87 0.05
CA ASP A 59 14.67 -6.93 -0.05
C ASP A 59 13.78 -6.75 -1.29
N VAL A 60 13.36 -5.51 -1.57
CA VAL A 60 12.50 -5.19 -2.72
C VAL A 60 13.29 -5.21 -4.04
N GLU A 61 14.54 -4.75 -4.06
CA GLU A 61 15.35 -4.61 -5.28
C GLU A 61 15.54 -5.92 -6.06
N VAL A 62 15.52 -7.08 -5.40
CA VAL A 62 15.66 -8.36 -6.08
C VAL A 62 14.41 -8.80 -6.85
N LEU A 63 13.28 -8.11 -6.64
CA LEU A 63 11.98 -8.44 -7.23
C LEU A 63 11.60 -7.56 -8.42
N PHE A 64 12.34 -6.47 -8.66
CA PHE A 64 11.98 -5.47 -9.67
C PHE A 64 13.12 -5.28 -10.66
N GLU A 65 12.76 -5.16 -11.95
CA GLU A 65 13.72 -4.84 -13.01
C GLU A 65 14.04 -3.35 -13.05
N GLU A 66 13.06 -2.49 -12.75
CA GLU A 66 13.23 -1.04 -12.78
C GLU A 66 13.36 -0.46 -11.37
N LYS A 67 14.40 0.35 -11.20
CA LYS A 67 14.69 1.13 -9.99
C LYS A 67 15.07 2.55 -10.39
N LYS A 68 14.43 3.54 -9.77
CA LYS A 68 14.79 4.96 -9.89
C LYS A 68 14.94 5.61 -8.51
N TYR A 69 15.73 6.67 -8.47
CA TYR A 69 15.85 7.53 -7.30
C TYR A 69 15.14 8.86 -7.61
N GLU A 70 14.29 9.30 -6.70
CA GLU A 70 13.53 10.53 -6.82
C GLU A 70 13.52 11.25 -5.47
N GLU A 71 14.24 12.36 -5.38
CA GLU A 71 14.45 13.09 -4.11
C GLU A 71 14.94 12.19 -2.97
N ASN A 72 14.12 11.98 -1.95
CA ASN A 72 14.37 11.13 -0.79
C ASN A 72 13.76 9.72 -0.91
N LEU A 73 13.25 9.35 -2.09
CA LEU A 73 12.63 8.06 -2.37
C LEU A 73 13.46 7.21 -3.33
N THR A 74 13.45 5.91 -3.06
CA THR A 74 13.80 4.86 -4.00
C THR A 74 12.50 4.23 -4.48
N ILE A 75 12.29 4.24 -5.79
CA ILE A 75 11.05 3.78 -6.42
C ILE A 75 11.35 2.58 -7.30
N PHE A 76 10.60 1.52 -7.08
CA PHE A 76 10.64 0.28 -7.85
C PHE A 76 9.37 0.13 -8.66
N ARG A 77 9.47 -0.33 -9.91
CA ARG A 77 8.32 -0.53 -10.80
C ARG A 77 8.47 -1.80 -11.61
N GLY A 78 7.38 -2.56 -11.76
CA GLY A 78 7.41 -3.84 -12.45
C GLY A 78 6.01 -4.37 -12.78
N GLU A 79 5.97 -5.39 -13.64
CA GLU A 79 4.73 -6.07 -14.01
C GLU A 79 4.13 -6.81 -12.80
N ASN A 80 2.80 -6.88 -12.74
CA ASN A 80 2.10 -7.66 -11.73
C ASN A 80 2.20 -9.16 -12.05
N ASP A 81 3.23 -9.82 -11.52
CA ASP A 81 3.42 -11.26 -11.61
C ASP A 81 3.10 -12.01 -10.30
N SER A 82 3.13 -13.34 -10.36
CA SER A 82 2.83 -14.19 -9.20
C SER A 82 3.87 -14.09 -8.08
N VAL A 83 5.13 -13.78 -8.40
CA VAL A 83 6.21 -13.67 -7.41
C VAL A 83 6.02 -12.41 -6.58
N LEU A 84 5.79 -11.28 -7.24
CA LEU A 84 5.47 -10.00 -6.60
C LEU A 84 4.15 -10.08 -5.83
N THR A 85 3.13 -10.73 -6.40
CA THR A 85 1.86 -10.99 -5.71
C THR A 85 2.08 -11.71 -4.39
N ASP A 86 2.82 -12.81 -4.41
CA ASP A 86 3.09 -13.62 -3.22
C ASP A 86 3.89 -12.83 -2.17
N TYR A 87 4.87 -12.04 -2.61
CA TYR A 87 5.66 -11.18 -1.73
C TYR A 87 4.78 -10.12 -1.05
N LEU A 88 3.94 -9.40 -1.79
CA LEU A 88 3.04 -8.39 -1.22
C LEU A 88 2.07 -9.00 -0.18
N LEU A 89 1.62 -10.24 -0.39
CA LEU A 89 0.69 -10.90 0.52
C LEU A 89 1.37 -11.43 1.80
N LYS A 90 2.59 -11.96 1.67
CA LYS A 90 3.25 -12.73 2.74
C LYS A 90 4.34 -11.97 3.49
N GLU A 91 4.98 -11.02 2.82
CA GLU A 91 6.23 -10.40 3.26
C GLU A 91 6.11 -8.87 3.45
N HIS A 92 4.92 -8.39 3.85
CA HIS A 92 4.63 -6.95 4.00
C HIS A 92 5.13 -6.33 5.32
N LEU A 93 5.47 -7.15 6.32
CA LEU A 93 5.99 -6.70 7.62
C LEU A 93 7.47 -7.04 7.78
N ASN A 94 8.22 -6.15 8.41
CA ASN A 94 9.59 -6.40 8.84
C ASN A 94 9.64 -7.25 10.13
N ARG A 95 10.85 -7.56 10.61
CA ARG A 95 11.06 -8.33 11.85
C ARG A 95 10.51 -7.68 13.13
N PHE A 96 10.19 -6.39 13.08
CA PHE A 96 9.61 -5.62 14.19
C PHE A 96 8.08 -5.52 14.09
N GLY A 97 7.47 -6.10 13.05
CA GLY A 97 6.02 -6.01 12.81
C GLY A 97 5.58 -4.70 12.15
N GLU A 98 6.54 -3.90 11.66
CA GLU A 98 6.26 -2.64 10.97
C GLU A 98 6.12 -2.89 9.47
N PHE A 99 5.29 -2.09 8.80
CA PHE A 99 5.12 -2.17 7.37
C PHE A 99 6.41 -1.81 6.63
N LYS A 100 6.81 -2.61 5.63
CA LYS A 100 8.15 -2.50 5.05
C LYS A 100 8.41 -1.23 4.23
N TRP A 101 7.43 -0.80 3.44
CA TRP A 101 7.59 0.29 2.47
C TRP A 101 6.62 1.43 2.72
N PHE A 102 7.00 2.64 2.30
CA PHE A 102 6.21 3.83 2.50
C PHE A 102 4.95 3.86 1.64
N THR A 103 5.06 3.47 0.36
CA THR A 103 3.96 3.50 -0.61
C THR A 103 3.88 2.24 -1.46
N LEU A 104 2.68 1.75 -1.72
CA LEU A 104 2.34 0.84 -2.82
C LEU A 104 1.34 1.52 -3.76
N ASN A 105 1.64 1.55 -5.05
CA ASN A 105 0.72 1.94 -6.10
C ASN A 105 0.43 0.75 -7.02
N LEU A 106 -0.84 0.58 -7.36
CA LEU A 106 -1.31 -0.39 -8.33
C LEU A 106 -1.91 0.36 -9.52
N TYR A 107 -1.48 -0.02 -10.73
CA TYR A 107 -1.95 0.59 -11.97
C TYR A 107 -2.53 -0.45 -12.92
N LEU A 108 -3.50 -0.02 -13.72
CA LEU A 108 -3.92 -0.70 -14.94
C LEU A 108 -3.53 0.21 -16.12
N ASN A 109 -2.55 -0.22 -16.90
CA ASN A 109 -1.81 0.60 -17.85
C ASN A 109 -1.19 1.81 -17.14
N ILE A 110 -1.75 3.01 -17.37
CA ILE A 110 -1.30 4.27 -16.75
C ILE A 110 -2.28 4.77 -15.68
N ALA A 111 -3.44 4.13 -15.53
CA ALA A 111 -4.48 4.58 -14.62
C ALA A 111 -4.24 3.97 -13.22
N SER A 112 -4.23 4.81 -12.18
CA SER A 112 -4.17 4.32 -10.80
C SER A 112 -5.46 3.59 -10.44
N VAL A 113 -5.30 2.41 -9.85
CA VAL A 113 -6.39 1.54 -9.38
C VAL A 113 -6.47 1.56 -7.86
N PHE A 114 -5.33 1.61 -7.20
CA PHE A 114 -5.22 1.61 -5.75
C PHE A 114 -3.90 2.25 -5.34
N HIS A 115 -3.95 3.05 -4.29
CA HIS A 115 -2.79 3.64 -3.63
C HIS A 115 -2.88 3.34 -2.14
N SER A 116 -1.76 2.92 -1.56
CA SER A 116 -1.58 2.72 -0.13
C SER A 116 -0.30 3.45 0.28
N GLY A 117 -0.44 4.60 0.93
CA GLY A 117 0.65 5.44 1.42
C GLY A 117 0.83 5.37 2.93
N HIS A 118 1.88 6.04 3.40
CA HIS A 118 2.22 6.18 4.82
C HIS A 118 2.22 4.84 5.56
N TRP A 119 2.95 3.85 5.04
CA TRP A 119 3.05 2.51 5.65
C TRP A 119 1.68 1.83 5.82
N SER A 120 0.83 1.95 4.80
CA SER A 120 -0.51 1.37 4.72
C SER A 120 -1.55 1.94 5.68
N THR A 121 -1.34 3.15 6.19
CA THR A 121 -2.34 3.84 7.02
C THR A 121 -3.21 4.82 6.24
N GLU A 122 -2.87 5.10 4.98
CA GLU A 122 -3.65 5.95 4.09
C GLU A 122 -3.88 5.25 2.75
N LEU A 123 -5.14 5.16 2.34
CA LEU A 123 -5.55 4.54 1.09
C LEU A 123 -6.27 5.55 0.20
N TYR A 124 -6.04 5.43 -1.10
CA TYR A 124 -6.75 6.19 -2.11
C TYR A 124 -7.16 5.30 -3.28
N VAL A 125 -8.43 5.41 -3.67
CA VAL A 125 -9.00 4.70 -4.83
C VAL A 125 -9.70 5.75 -5.72
N PRO A 126 -9.06 6.17 -6.83
CA PRO A 126 -9.53 7.32 -7.62
C PRO A 126 -10.84 7.09 -8.37
N ASN A 127 -11.13 5.85 -8.74
CA ASN A 127 -12.32 5.48 -9.52
C ASN A 127 -13.09 4.35 -8.80
N ALA A 128 -13.33 4.53 -7.49
CA ALA A 128 -13.95 3.53 -6.65
C ALA A 128 -15.41 3.26 -7.08
N THR A 129 -15.73 1.99 -7.27
CA THR A 129 -17.11 1.53 -7.43
C THR A 129 -17.79 1.37 -6.08
N GLU A 130 -19.12 1.27 -6.05
CA GLU A 130 -19.87 0.93 -4.83
C GLU A 130 -19.41 -0.40 -4.22
N GLY A 131 -19.01 -1.36 -5.06
CA GLY A 131 -18.43 -2.63 -4.62
C GLY A 131 -17.08 -2.45 -3.93
N ASP A 132 -16.20 -1.60 -4.47
CA ASP A 132 -14.91 -1.28 -3.87
C ASP A 132 -15.08 -0.60 -2.51
N ILE A 133 -15.97 0.38 -2.43
CA ILE A 133 -16.26 1.10 -1.18
C ILE A 133 -16.81 0.14 -0.13
N SER A 134 -17.77 -0.71 -0.51
CA SER A 134 -18.38 -1.68 0.40
C SER A 134 -17.35 -2.70 0.90
N PHE A 135 -16.48 -3.19 0.00
CA PHE A 135 -15.42 -4.11 0.34
C PHE A 135 -14.42 -3.47 1.31
N ILE A 136 -13.89 -2.28 1.00
CA ILE A 136 -12.91 -1.60 1.87
C ILE A 136 -13.52 -1.37 3.25
N LYS A 137 -14.74 -0.86 3.34
CA LYS A 137 -15.43 -0.68 4.63
C LYS A 137 -15.62 -1.97 5.43
N SER A 138 -15.69 -3.12 4.76
CA SER A 138 -15.84 -4.42 5.44
C SER A 138 -14.54 -4.99 5.99
N VAL A 139 -13.38 -4.57 5.48
CA VAL A 139 -12.07 -5.10 5.88
C VAL A 139 -11.25 -4.14 6.72
N MET A 140 -11.49 -2.83 6.58
CA MET A 140 -10.76 -1.82 7.34
C MET A 140 -11.17 -1.82 8.83
N PRO A 141 -10.25 -1.45 9.74
CA PRO A 141 -10.55 -1.24 11.15
C PRO A 141 -11.72 -0.28 11.39
N ALA A 142 -12.42 -0.44 12.51
CA ALA A 142 -13.60 0.36 12.84
C ALA A 142 -13.28 1.85 13.03
N GLU A 143 -12.03 2.17 13.36
CA GLU A 143 -11.51 3.51 13.55
C GLU A 143 -11.16 4.22 12.23
N ALA A 144 -11.25 3.52 11.09
CA ALA A 144 -10.97 4.08 9.78
C ALA A 144 -11.94 5.23 9.43
N ILE A 145 -11.36 6.31 8.90
CA ILE A 145 -12.08 7.50 8.46
C ILE A 145 -12.20 7.43 6.94
N PHE A 146 -13.42 7.58 6.42
CA PHE A 146 -13.73 7.48 5.00
C PHE A 146 -14.28 8.80 4.46
N ASP A 147 -13.61 9.33 3.44
CA ASP A 147 -14.07 10.49 2.68
C ASP A 147 -14.39 10.07 1.24
N LEU A 148 -15.56 10.50 0.75
CA LEU A 148 -16.08 10.17 -0.57
C LEU A 148 -16.40 11.46 -1.32
N TYR A 149 -15.82 11.62 -2.52
CA TYR A 149 -16.03 12.76 -3.42
C TYR A 149 -16.59 12.33 -4.77
#